data_AF-A0AAD5BSR1-F1
#
_entry.id   AF-A0AAD5BSR1-F1
#
_cell.length_a   1.000
_cell.length_b   1.000
_cell.length_c   1.000
_cell.angle_alpha   90.00
_cell.angle_beta   90.00
_cell.angle_gamma   90.00
#
_symmetry.space_group_name_H-M   'P 1'
#
loop_
_entity.id
_entity.type
_entity.pdbx_description
1 polymer ?
#
loop_
_entity_poly.entity_id
_entity_poly.type
_entity_poly.pdbx_seq_one_letter_code
_entity_poly.pdbx_strand_id
1 'polypeptide(L)'
;MHISKHVHCLHHLKMKNLITDSHGVKELKYGKIPFSDVLVTRRRNLFIDRKWRATDIKLVVWFLFIHLLSLFAPFTFTWDAFWVATFAYVLFGLFGVNVSYHRNLAHHSFKLPKWLEYSFAYIGVLSMQRDPIFWVSMHRYHHQYVDSEKDPHSPIF
;
A
#
# COMPACT_ATOMS: atom_id res chain seq x y z
N MET A 1 -30.88 -52.21 16.55
CA MET A 1 -29.75 -51.89 15.64
C MET A 1 -29.13 -50.59 16.12
N HIS A 2 -28.00 -50.72 16.82
CA HIS A 2 -27.30 -49.71 17.60
C HIS A 2 -26.02 -49.33 16.81
N ILE A 3 -25.71 -48.03 16.67
CA ILE A 3 -24.39 -47.37 16.44
C ILE A 3 -24.74 -45.89 16.17
N SER A 4 -24.74 -44.99 17.16
CA SER A 4 -23.64 -44.38 17.93
C SER A 4 -23.07 -43.09 17.29
N LYS A 5 -23.63 -41.98 17.77
CA LYS A 5 -23.03 -40.68 18.16
C LYS A 5 -21.49 -40.54 18.05
N HIS A 6 -20.91 -40.53 16.84
CA HIS A 6 -19.44 -40.37 16.68
C HIS A 6 -18.94 -39.27 15.74
N VAL A 7 -19.79 -38.34 15.30
CA VAL A 7 -19.31 -37.23 14.44
C VAL A 7 -19.11 -35.91 15.20
N HIS A 8 -19.71 -35.75 16.39
CA HIS A 8 -19.68 -34.47 17.11
C HIS A 8 -18.47 -34.25 18.05
N CYS A 9 -17.61 -35.27 18.24
CA CYS A 9 -16.43 -35.18 19.13
C CYS A 9 -15.12 -34.79 18.40
N LEU A 10 -15.04 -35.04 17.09
CA LEU A 10 -13.81 -34.85 16.32
C LEU A 10 -13.46 -33.38 16.02
N HIS A 11 -14.46 -32.48 15.98
CA HIS A 11 -14.20 -31.04 15.79
C HIS A 11 -13.68 -30.35 17.05
N HIS A 12 -14.03 -30.87 18.23
CA HIS A 12 -13.58 -30.31 19.50
C HIS A 12 -12.17 -30.77 19.90
N LEU A 13 -11.78 -31.98 19.49
CA LEU A 13 -10.43 -32.52 19.74
C LEU A 13 -9.37 -31.90 18.80
N LYS A 14 -9.73 -31.56 17.56
CA LYS A 14 -8.82 -30.86 16.65
C LYS A 14 -8.53 -29.41 17.08
N MET A 15 -9.48 -28.75 17.77
CA MET A 15 -9.25 -27.44 18.39
C MET A 15 -8.49 -27.51 19.71
N LYS A 16 -8.63 -28.59 20.50
CA LYS A 16 -7.88 -28.75 21.76
C LYS A 16 -6.40 -29.08 21.52
N ASN A 17 -6.08 -29.80 20.44
CA ASN A 17 -4.69 -30.08 20.05
C ASN A 17 -3.96 -28.88 19.42
N LEU A 18 -4.65 -27.78 19.12
CA LEU A 18 -4.00 -26.51 18.77
C LEU A 18 -3.61 -25.68 20.01
N ILE A 19 -4.01 -26.12 21.22
CA ILE A 19 -3.72 -25.42 22.49
C ILE A 19 -2.60 -26.15 23.28
N THR A 20 -2.12 -27.31 22.80
CA THR A 20 -0.99 -28.04 23.40
C THR A 20 0.06 -28.38 22.35
N ASP A 21 0.55 -27.37 21.64
CA ASP A 21 1.93 -27.38 21.13
C ASP A 21 2.63 -26.12 21.63
N SER A 22 3.01 -26.17 22.89
CA SER A 22 3.90 -25.20 23.53
C SER A 22 5.37 -25.42 23.14
N HIS A 23 5.66 -26.11 22.03
CA HIS A 23 6.99 -26.41 21.53
C HIS A 23 7.20 -25.86 20.11
N GLY A 24 6.90 -24.56 19.90
CA GLY A 24 7.19 -23.95 18.59
C GLY A 24 7.12 -22.43 18.49
N VAL A 25 6.49 -21.72 19.44
CA VAL A 25 6.51 -20.25 19.42
C VAL A 25 7.84 -19.81 20.03
N LYS A 26 8.87 -19.72 19.18
CA LYS A 26 10.04 -18.89 19.48
C LYS A 26 9.51 -17.54 19.94
N GLU A 27 9.78 -17.20 21.21
CA GLU A 27 9.61 -15.87 21.80
C GLU A 27 9.72 -14.79 20.72
N LEU A 28 8.59 -14.15 20.38
CA LEU A 28 8.55 -13.06 19.40
C LEU A 28 9.44 -11.96 19.95
N LYS A 29 10.63 -11.82 19.37
CA LYS A 29 11.70 -10.92 19.83
C LYS A 29 11.30 -9.44 19.83
N TYR A 30 10.13 -9.11 19.27
CA TYR A 30 9.65 -7.76 19.03
C TYR A 30 8.22 -7.63 19.58
N GLY A 31 7.97 -6.64 20.43
CA GLY A 31 6.72 -6.48 21.18
C GLY A 31 5.51 -6.03 20.34
N LYS A 32 4.38 -5.77 21.02
CA LYS A 32 3.13 -5.27 20.42
C LYS A 32 3.29 -3.78 20.02
N ILE A 33 2.72 -3.38 18.88
CA ILE A 33 2.67 -1.96 18.49
C ILE A 33 1.69 -1.24 19.44
N PRO A 34 2.06 -0.08 20.03
CA PRO A 34 1.16 0.68 20.89
C PRO A 34 -0.20 0.94 20.22
N PHE A 35 -1.30 0.70 20.94
CA PHE A 35 -2.69 0.91 20.50
C PHE A 35 -3.19 0.01 19.35
N SER A 36 -2.55 -1.11 19.04
CA SER A 36 -3.05 -2.06 18.03
C SER A 36 -2.90 -3.50 18.48
N ASP A 37 -3.77 -4.41 18.01
CA ASP A 37 -3.65 -5.86 18.25
C ASP A 37 -2.59 -6.56 17.37
N VAL A 38 -1.80 -5.78 16.62
CA VAL A 38 -0.75 -6.28 15.74
C VAL A 38 0.50 -6.59 16.56
N LEU A 39 0.91 -7.86 16.53
CA LEU A 39 2.19 -8.32 17.08
C LEU A 39 3.28 -8.17 16.03
N VAL A 40 4.42 -7.58 16.41
CA VAL A 40 5.56 -7.44 15.52
C VAL A 40 6.29 -8.78 15.46
N THR A 41 6.16 -9.47 14.34
CA THR A 41 6.80 -10.79 14.16
C THR A 41 8.27 -10.68 13.74
N ARG A 42 8.66 -9.54 13.17
CA ARG A 42 10.00 -9.27 12.66
C ARG A 42 10.24 -7.75 12.69
N ARG A 43 11.51 -7.33 12.75
CA ARG A 43 11.89 -5.92 12.53
C ARG A 43 12.92 -5.88 11.41
N ARG A 44 12.64 -5.15 10.33
CA ARG A 44 13.58 -5.00 9.21
C ARG A 44 14.23 -3.62 9.20
N ASN A 45 15.55 -3.59 9.00
CA ASN A 45 16.29 -2.36 8.71
C ASN A 45 16.05 -1.94 7.25
N LEU A 46 14.98 -1.16 6.99
CA LEU A 46 14.65 -0.68 5.64
C LEU A 46 15.73 0.22 5.02
N PHE A 47 16.53 0.87 5.86
CA PHE A 47 17.48 1.90 5.45
C PHE A 47 18.96 1.49 5.58
N ILE A 48 19.32 0.78 6.67
CA ILE A 48 20.71 0.60 7.10
C ILE A 48 21.45 -0.48 6.29
N ASP A 49 20.75 -1.51 5.79
CA ASP A 49 21.37 -2.63 5.05
C ASP A 49 20.85 -2.76 3.60
N ARG A 50 20.25 -1.68 3.09
CA ARG A 50 19.64 -1.65 1.76
C ARG A 50 20.67 -1.32 0.68
N LYS A 51 20.69 -2.11 -0.39
CA LYS A 51 21.36 -1.71 -1.65
C LYS A 51 20.55 -0.62 -2.35
N TRP A 52 21.06 0.61 -2.33
CA TRP A 52 20.40 1.76 -2.95
C TRP A 52 20.68 1.80 -4.46
N ARG A 53 19.62 1.77 -5.27
CA ARG A 53 19.76 2.01 -6.71
C ARG A 53 19.74 3.50 -6.99
N ALA A 54 20.33 3.91 -8.11
CA ALA A 54 20.33 5.31 -8.54
C ALA A 54 18.91 5.90 -8.62
N THR A 55 17.91 5.11 -9.04
CA THR A 55 16.50 5.53 -9.06
C THR A 55 15.95 5.80 -7.67
N ASP A 56 16.36 5.01 -6.67
CA ASP A 56 15.91 5.18 -5.29
C ASP A 56 16.49 6.47 -4.69
N ILE A 57 17.78 6.72 -4.93
CA ILE A 57 18.46 7.94 -4.49
C ILE A 57 17.82 9.16 -5.15
N LYS A 58 17.60 9.13 -6.48
CA LYS A 58 16.93 10.20 -7.22
C LYS A 58 15.57 10.54 -6.63
N LEU A 59 14.77 9.52 -6.30
CA LEU A 59 13.45 9.73 -5.70
C LEU A 59 13.54 10.32 -4.30
N VAL A 60 14.44 9.83 -3.45
CA VAL A 60 14.63 10.41 -2.11
C VAL A 60 15.03 11.87 -2.18
N VAL A 61 16.03 12.19 -3.01
CA VAL A 61 16.47 13.58 -3.22
C VAL A 61 15.32 14.46 -3.72
N TRP A 62 14.56 13.96 -4.69
CA TRP A 62 13.41 14.67 -5.25
C TRP A 62 12.31 14.90 -4.20
N PHE A 63 11.95 13.88 -3.41
CA PHE A 63 10.97 14.03 -2.34
C PHE A 63 11.45 15.01 -1.27
N LEU A 64 12.71 14.94 -0.84
CA LEU A 64 13.27 15.91 0.11
C LEU A 64 13.21 17.34 -0.45
N PHE A 65 13.57 17.51 -1.72
CA PHE A 65 13.51 18.81 -2.39
C PHE A 65 12.10 19.41 -2.37
N ILE A 66 11.06 18.66 -2.77
CA ILE A 66 9.68 19.19 -2.77
C ILE A 66 9.17 19.50 -1.35
N HIS A 67 9.56 18.73 -0.34
CA HIS A 67 9.15 18.98 1.05
C HIS A 67 9.84 20.24 1.58
N LEU A 68 11.12 20.44 1.29
CA LEU A 68 11.83 21.68 1.63
C LEU A 68 11.19 22.89 0.93
N LEU A 69 10.79 22.76 -0.34
CA LEU A 69 10.04 23.82 -1.03
C LEU A 69 8.69 24.11 -0.37
N SER A 70 7.99 23.09 0.11
CA SER A 70 6.68 23.28 0.76
C SER A 70 6.75 24.12 2.04
N LEU A 71 7.90 24.15 2.72
CA LEU A 71 8.13 25.03 3.88
C LEU A 71 8.07 26.51 3.53
N PHE A 72 8.25 26.87 2.25
CA PHE A 72 8.15 28.26 1.78
C PHE A 72 6.71 28.70 1.46
N ALA A 73 5.74 27.78 1.47
CA ALA A 73 4.35 28.07 1.12
C ALA A 73 3.71 29.19 1.96
N PRO A 74 3.92 29.29 3.30
CA PRO A 74 3.33 30.38 4.09
C PRO A 74 3.81 31.77 3.68
N PHE A 75 5.03 31.89 3.16
CA PHE A 75 5.62 33.17 2.75
C PHE A 75 5.21 33.61 1.34
N THR A 76 4.56 32.72 0.57
CA THR A 76 4.14 32.96 -0.82
C THR A 76 2.63 32.78 -1.01
N PHE A 77 1.88 32.72 0.10
CA PHE A 77 0.45 32.44 0.08
C PHE A 77 -0.35 33.57 -0.57
N THR A 78 -1.21 33.18 -1.51
CA THR A 78 -2.27 34.02 -2.08
C THR A 78 -3.52 33.16 -2.28
N TRP A 79 -4.69 33.79 -2.29
CA TRP A 79 -5.95 33.08 -2.54
C TRP A 79 -6.01 32.42 -3.93
N ASP A 80 -5.42 33.05 -4.94
CA ASP A 80 -5.33 32.47 -6.29
C ASP A 80 -4.46 31.20 -6.28
N ALA A 81 -3.29 31.26 -5.63
CA ALA A 81 -2.42 30.09 -5.50
C ALA A 81 -3.10 28.94 -4.73
N PHE A 82 -3.87 29.26 -3.70
CA PHE A 82 -4.68 28.28 -2.97
C PHE A 82 -5.66 27.56 -3.91
N TRP A 83 -6.45 28.30 -4.68
CA TRP A 83 -7.44 27.70 -5.58
C TRP A 83 -6.80 26.90 -6.70
N VAL A 84 -5.69 27.38 -7.27
CA VAL A 84 -4.92 26.61 -8.26
C VAL A 84 -4.40 25.31 -7.65
N ALA A 85 -3.85 25.35 -6.45
CA ALA A 85 -3.35 24.16 -5.75
C ALA A 85 -4.48 23.16 -5.43
N THR A 86 -5.63 23.64 -4.97
CA THR A 86 -6.81 22.80 -4.72
C THR A 86 -7.34 22.17 -6.00
N PHE A 87 -7.46 22.94 -7.08
CA PHE A 87 -7.89 22.43 -8.37
C PHE A 87 -6.91 21.38 -8.91
N ALA A 88 -5.61 21.66 -8.85
CA ALA A 88 -4.56 20.72 -9.25
C ALA A 88 -4.60 19.43 -8.42
N TYR A 89 -4.81 19.54 -7.09
CA TYR A 89 -4.95 18.39 -6.21
C TYR A 89 -6.14 17.49 -6.61
N VAL A 90 -7.30 18.08 -6.87
CA VAL A 90 -8.49 17.35 -7.32
C VAL A 90 -8.22 16.74 -8.70
N LEU A 91 -7.72 17.52 -9.66
CA LEU A 91 -7.51 17.07 -11.03
C LEU A 91 -6.51 15.90 -11.09
N PHE A 92 -5.34 16.05 -10.47
CA PHE A 92 -4.26 15.07 -10.56
C PHE A 92 -4.50 13.88 -9.62
N GLY A 93 -4.98 14.12 -8.40
CA GLY A 93 -5.24 13.08 -7.41
C GLY A 93 -6.52 12.30 -7.70
N LEU A 94 -7.66 12.99 -7.82
CA LEU A 94 -8.95 12.31 -8.03
C LEU A 94 -9.05 11.74 -9.45
N PHE A 95 -8.86 12.57 -10.48
CA PHE A 95 -9.06 12.09 -11.85
C PHE A 95 -7.85 11.31 -12.38
N GLY A 96 -6.63 11.81 -12.14
CA GLY A 96 -5.41 11.14 -12.59
C GLY A 96 -5.18 9.79 -11.92
N VAL A 97 -5.22 9.74 -10.59
CA VAL A 97 -4.88 8.51 -9.84
C VAL A 97 -6.12 7.67 -9.56
N ASN A 98 -7.13 8.20 -8.87
CA ASN A 98 -8.26 7.39 -8.43
C ASN A 98 -9.14 6.90 -9.59
N VAL A 99 -9.50 7.78 -10.52
CA VAL A 99 -10.34 7.41 -11.66
C VAL A 99 -9.53 6.65 -12.71
N SER A 100 -8.38 7.19 -13.12
CA SER A 100 -7.56 6.61 -14.19
C SER A 100 -6.68 5.46 -13.71
N TYR A 101 -5.58 5.73 -13.00
CA TYR A 101 -4.61 4.66 -12.66
C TYR A 101 -5.24 3.51 -11.89
N HIS A 102 -6.07 3.83 -10.89
CA HIS A 102 -6.66 2.87 -9.99
C HIS A 102 -7.86 2.14 -10.62
N ARG A 103 -8.98 2.84 -10.84
CA ARG A 103 -10.23 2.18 -11.26
C ARG A 103 -10.22 1.76 -12.73
N ASN A 104 -9.74 2.63 -13.62
CA ASN A 104 -9.77 2.34 -15.06
C ASN A 104 -8.63 1.39 -15.48
N LEU A 105 -7.38 1.76 -15.19
CA LEU A 105 -6.22 1.02 -15.69
C LEU A 105 -5.90 -0.21 -14.84
N ALA A 106 -5.89 -0.10 -13.51
CA ALA A 106 -5.53 -1.24 -12.67
C ALA A 106 -6.67 -2.25 -12.51
N HIS A 107 -7.90 -1.79 -12.24
CA HIS A 107 -9.05 -2.67 -11.99
C HIS A 107 -10.00 -2.86 -13.17
N HIS A 108 -9.87 -2.10 -14.26
CA HIS A 108 -10.79 -2.18 -15.40
C HIS A 108 -12.28 -2.07 -15.02
N SER A 109 -12.61 -1.25 -14.01
CA SER A 109 -13.96 -1.15 -13.45
C SER A 109 -14.98 -0.54 -14.42
N PHE A 110 -14.53 0.19 -15.45
CA PHE A 110 -15.38 0.77 -16.50
C PHE A 110 -14.54 1.00 -17.77
N LYS A 111 -15.21 1.16 -18.91
CA LYS A 111 -14.59 1.45 -20.20
C LYS A 111 -14.73 2.93 -20.54
N LEU A 112 -13.64 3.55 -20.99
CA LEU A 112 -13.63 4.91 -21.53
C LEU A 112 -13.29 4.87 -23.03
N PRO A 113 -13.73 5.87 -23.82
CA PRO A 113 -13.18 6.05 -25.16
C PRO A 113 -11.67 6.36 -25.06
N LYS A 114 -10.88 5.88 -26.02
CA LYS A 114 -9.41 5.89 -25.92
C LYS A 114 -8.80 7.28 -25.74
N TRP A 115 -9.36 8.31 -26.37
CA TRP A 115 -8.88 9.68 -26.20
C TRP A 115 -8.98 10.17 -24.75
N LEU A 116 -10.05 9.77 -24.04
CA LEU A 116 -10.30 10.15 -22.65
C LEU A 116 -9.47 9.30 -21.68
N GLU A 117 -9.34 8.00 -21.97
CA GLU A 117 -8.43 7.09 -21.23
C GLU A 117 -7.00 7.63 -21.25
N TYR A 118 -6.48 8.02 -22.42
CA TYR A 118 -5.14 8.61 -22.54
C TYR A 118 -5.04 9.97 -21.87
N SER A 119 -6.05 10.83 -21.99
CA SER A 119 -6.06 12.14 -21.34
C SER A 119 -5.95 12.00 -19.82
N PHE A 120 -6.76 11.13 -19.20
CA PHE A 120 -6.63 10.90 -17.77
C PHE A 120 -5.33 10.20 -17.36
N ALA A 121 -4.77 9.32 -18.21
CA ALA A 121 -3.45 8.74 -17.96
C ALA A 121 -2.35 9.81 -17.94
N TYR A 122 -2.38 10.77 -18.88
CA TYR A 122 -1.45 11.91 -18.88
C TYR A 122 -1.62 12.81 -17.66
N ILE A 123 -2.86 13.09 -17.27
CA ILE A 123 -3.16 13.84 -16.03
C ILE A 123 -2.62 13.09 -14.80
N GLY A 124 -2.69 11.75 -14.79
CA GLY A 124 -2.10 10.91 -13.74
C GLY A 124 -0.58 11.04 -13.66
N VAL A 125 0.13 11.26 -14.76
CA VAL A 125 1.60 11.49 -14.73
C VAL A 125 1.93 12.76 -13.93
N LEU A 126 1.07 13.77 -13.99
CA LEU A 126 1.22 15.02 -13.22
C LEU A 126 1.01 14.83 -11.71
N SER A 127 0.48 13.69 -11.27
CA SER A 127 0.39 13.36 -9.84
C SER A 127 1.72 12.90 -9.24
N MET A 128 2.77 12.76 -10.07
CA MET A 128 4.13 12.41 -9.66
C MET A 128 4.26 11.06 -8.94
N GLN A 129 3.37 10.10 -9.25
CA GLN A 129 3.37 8.75 -8.67
C GLN A 129 4.04 7.70 -9.58
N ARG A 130 5.00 8.13 -10.40
CA ARG A 130 5.60 7.37 -11.52
C ARG A 130 4.63 7.13 -12.69
N ASP A 131 5.14 6.46 -13.72
CA ASP A 131 4.42 6.16 -14.96
C ASP A 131 3.25 5.18 -14.72
N PRO A 132 2.21 5.21 -15.59
CA PRO A 132 1.02 4.38 -15.42
C PRO A 132 1.32 2.88 -15.40
N ILE A 133 2.32 2.43 -16.15
CA ILE A 133 2.68 1.00 -16.24
C ILE A 133 3.22 0.54 -14.90
N PHE A 134 4.18 1.28 -14.34
CA PHE A 134 4.74 0.99 -13.02
C PHE A 134 3.67 1.00 -11.95
N TRP A 135 2.84 2.05 -11.90
CA TRP A 135 1.81 2.21 -10.87
C TRP A 135 0.81 1.04 -10.92
N VAL A 136 0.28 0.74 -12.10
CA VAL A 136 -0.71 -0.35 -12.30
C VAL A 136 -0.11 -1.71 -11.96
N SER A 137 1.14 -1.97 -12.38
CA SER A 137 1.84 -3.22 -12.08
C SER A 137 1.99 -3.41 -10.57
N MET A 138 2.49 -2.39 -9.87
CA MET A 138 2.67 -2.42 -8.42
C MET A 138 1.34 -2.57 -7.67
N HIS A 139 0.30 -1.86 -8.10
CA HIS A 139 -1.02 -1.93 -7.49
C HIS A 139 -1.65 -3.33 -7.63
N ARG A 140 -1.56 -3.93 -8.82
CA ARG A 140 -2.01 -5.31 -9.04
C ARG A 140 -1.21 -6.32 -8.23
N TYR A 141 0.11 -6.12 -8.13
CA TYR A 141 1.00 -6.96 -7.34
C TYR A 141 0.67 -6.86 -5.83
N HIS A 142 0.39 -5.65 -5.33
CA HIS A 142 -0.14 -5.45 -3.98
C HIS A 142 -1.44 -6.23 -3.75
N HIS A 143 -2.44 -6.10 -4.62
CA HIS A 143 -3.70 -6.84 -4.48
C HIS A 143 -3.53 -8.37 -4.55
N GLN A 144 -2.59 -8.85 -5.35
CA GLN A 144 -2.31 -10.28 -5.46
C GLN A 144 -1.68 -10.87 -4.19
N TYR A 145 -0.91 -10.07 -3.47
CA TYR A 145 -0.07 -10.51 -2.35
C TYR A 145 -0.37 -9.81 -1.03
N VAL A 146 -1.51 -9.14 -0.92
CA VAL A 146 -1.90 -8.31 0.23
C VAL A 146 -1.58 -9.00 1.55
N ASP A 147 -0.99 -8.25 2.47
CA ASP A 147 -0.63 -8.73 3.81
C ASP A 147 0.33 -9.94 3.81
N SER A 148 1.14 -10.10 2.75
CA SER A 148 2.22 -11.09 2.69
C SER A 148 3.59 -10.43 2.54
N GLU A 149 4.67 -11.19 2.72
CA GLU A 149 6.04 -10.71 2.50
C GLU A 149 6.30 -10.23 1.06
N LYS A 150 5.48 -10.69 0.11
CA LYS A 150 5.59 -10.32 -1.29
C LYS A 150 4.90 -8.99 -1.59
N ASP A 151 4.00 -8.51 -0.73
CA ASP A 151 3.35 -7.23 -0.95
C ASP A 151 4.32 -6.07 -0.69
N PRO A 152 4.56 -5.19 -1.69
CA PRO A 152 5.45 -4.05 -1.56
C PRO A 152 4.99 -3.00 -0.54
N HIS A 153 3.71 -3.02 -0.15
CA HIS A 153 3.09 -2.10 0.79
C HIS A 153 2.74 -2.72 2.13
N SER A 154 3.02 -4.01 2.34
CA SER A 154 2.63 -4.70 3.58
C SER A 154 3.15 -3.95 4.81
N PRO A 155 2.36 -3.77 5.87
CA PRO A 155 2.88 -3.24 7.13
C PRO A 155 3.56 -4.34 7.96
N ILE A 156 3.39 -5.61 7.57
CA ILE A 156 3.86 -6.79 8.28
C ILE A 156 5.33 -7.01 7.90
N PHE A 157 6.19 -6.15 8.47
CA PHE A 157 7.64 -6.18 8.30
C PHE A 157 8.40 -5.94 9.60
#